data_AF-A0A135UGG6-F1
#
_entry.id   AF-A0A135UGG6-F1
#
_cell.length_a   1.000
_cell.length_b   1.000
_cell.length_c   1.000
_cell.angle_alpha   90.00
_cell.angle_beta   90.00
_cell.angle_gamma   90.00
#
_symmetry.space_group_name_H-M   'P 1'
#
loop_
_entity.id
_entity.type
_entity.pdbx_description
1 polymer ?
#
loop_
_entity_poly.entity_id
_entity_poly.type
_entity_poly.pdbx_seq_one_letter_code
_entity_poly.pdbx_strand_id
1 'polypeptide(L)'
;MSKEVPKGGDTFKGVHLPEGTRIGYGAWGIFRRGDVWGQDADDFRPDRWLTADAESLRSMEATLELVFGHGKWKCLGRNVAMMELQKLFVELLRRFDLVLCDPTRPWKSLNYGIFLQSQYWMRAYKLPVEASGQDRPQKSEDALPAVAAAGL
;
A
#
# COMPACT_ATOMS: atom_id res chain seq x y z
N MET A 1 -3.60 5.50 -15.97
CA MET A 1 -4.94 5.97 -16.41
C MET A 1 -4.84 7.46 -16.71
N SER A 2 -4.52 7.83 -17.94
CA SER A 2 -4.43 9.24 -18.33
C SER A 2 -5.79 9.78 -18.76
N LYS A 3 -6.00 11.09 -18.61
CA LYS A 3 -7.06 11.86 -19.25
C LYS A 3 -6.49 12.59 -20.44
N GLU A 4 -7.29 12.77 -21.46
CA GLU A 4 -6.89 13.49 -22.66
C GLU A 4 -7.53 14.87 -22.64
N VAL A 5 -6.75 15.89 -22.96
CA VAL A 5 -7.23 17.28 -23.06
C VAL A 5 -8.21 17.38 -24.23
N PRO A 6 -9.39 17.98 -24.03
CA PRO A 6 -10.43 18.07 -25.06
C PRO A 6 -10.01 18.95 -26.23
N LYS A 7 -10.87 18.96 -27.26
CA LYS A 7 -10.69 19.83 -28.42
C LYS A 7 -10.67 21.31 -28.02
N GLY A 8 -9.71 22.06 -28.55
CA GLY A 8 -9.49 23.48 -28.21
C GLY A 8 -8.60 23.73 -26.98
N GLY A 9 -8.04 22.68 -26.37
CA GLY A 9 -7.16 22.81 -25.20
C GLY A 9 -7.90 23.04 -23.89
N ASP A 10 -7.15 23.13 -22.79
CA ASP A 10 -7.67 23.44 -21.45
C ASP A 10 -6.64 24.28 -20.67
N THR A 11 -7.03 24.94 -19.58
CA THR A 11 -6.10 25.71 -18.73
C THR A 11 -6.22 25.28 -17.28
N PHE A 12 -5.11 24.80 -16.71
CA PHE A 12 -5.05 24.40 -15.31
C PHE A 12 -4.01 25.21 -14.55
N LYS A 13 -4.42 25.88 -13.46
CA LYS A 13 -3.55 26.74 -12.63
C LYS A 13 -2.73 27.76 -13.44
N GLY A 14 -3.34 28.36 -14.47
CA GLY A 14 -2.68 29.34 -15.34
C GLY A 14 -1.77 28.75 -16.41
N VAL A 15 -1.65 27.42 -16.51
CA VAL A 15 -0.89 26.73 -17.56
C VAL A 15 -1.85 26.23 -18.64
N HIS A 16 -1.64 26.65 -19.88
CA HIS A 16 -2.40 26.15 -21.03
C HIS A 16 -1.91 24.77 -21.44
N LEU A 17 -2.85 23.85 -21.62
CA LEU A 17 -2.66 22.46 -21.98
C LEU A 17 -3.20 22.27 -23.40
N PRO A 18 -2.35 21.90 -24.38
CA PRO A 18 -2.80 21.69 -25.75
C PRO A 18 -3.75 20.49 -25.89
N GLU A 19 -4.66 20.57 -26.87
CA GLU A 19 -5.53 19.46 -27.28
C GLU A 19 -4.73 18.16 -27.50
N GLY A 20 -5.30 17.02 -27.10
CA GLY A 20 -4.69 15.70 -27.28
C GLY A 20 -3.60 15.36 -26.26
N THR A 21 -3.22 16.29 -25.37
CA THR A 21 -2.26 16.02 -24.30
C THR A 21 -2.81 15.00 -23.32
N ARG A 22 -2.03 13.97 -22.98
CA ARG A 22 -2.39 12.96 -21.98
C ARG A 22 -1.87 13.33 -20.60
N ILE A 23 -2.78 13.50 -19.64
CA ILE A 23 -2.51 13.91 -18.27
C ILE A 23 -2.77 12.74 -17.33
N GLY A 24 -1.77 12.34 -16.56
CA GLY A 24 -1.90 11.39 -15.46
C GLY A 24 -1.37 12.01 -14.17
N TYR A 25 -1.80 11.49 -13.03
CA TYR A 25 -1.17 11.83 -11.76
C TYR A 25 -0.15 10.76 -11.37
N GLY A 26 0.96 11.21 -10.77
CA GLY A 26 1.98 10.33 -10.22
C GLY A 26 1.59 9.84 -8.83
N ALA A 27 0.94 8.67 -8.75
CA ALA A 27 0.50 8.07 -7.49
C ALA A 27 1.65 7.96 -6.47
N TRP A 28 2.84 7.54 -6.91
CA TRP A 28 4.02 7.42 -6.06
C TRP A 28 4.38 8.71 -5.31
N GLY A 29 4.33 9.85 -6.01
CA GLY A 29 4.63 11.17 -5.43
C GLY A 29 3.51 11.65 -4.52
N ILE A 30 2.25 11.46 -4.91
CA ILE A 30 1.08 11.86 -4.10
C ILE A 30 1.07 11.17 -2.75
N PHE A 31 1.41 9.87 -2.70
CA PHE A 31 1.46 9.10 -1.46
C PHE A 31 2.72 9.33 -0.62
N ARG A 32 3.63 10.23 -1.05
CA ARG A 32 4.87 10.63 -0.35
C ARG A 32 4.96 12.12 -0.09
N ARG A 33 3.87 12.82 -0.32
CA ARG A 33 3.76 14.26 -0.09
C ARG A 33 3.90 14.58 1.40
N GLY A 34 5.00 15.21 1.77
CA GLY A 34 5.28 15.55 3.18
C GLY A 34 4.27 16.51 3.80
N ASP A 35 3.58 17.31 3.00
CA ASP A 35 2.50 18.20 3.44
C ASP A 35 1.21 17.46 3.82
N VAL A 36 1.01 16.22 3.35
CA VAL A 36 -0.15 15.37 3.70
C VAL A 36 0.25 14.28 4.70
N TRP A 37 1.40 13.63 4.47
CA TRP A 37 1.80 12.44 5.20
C TRP A 37 2.79 12.74 6.33
N GLY A 38 3.40 13.93 6.36
CA GLY A 38 4.47 14.29 7.30
C GLY A 38 5.87 14.05 6.73
N GLN A 39 6.91 14.46 7.46
CA GLN A 39 8.30 14.31 7.01
C GLN A 39 8.75 12.84 6.89
N ASP A 40 8.07 11.94 7.60
CA ASP A 40 8.29 10.50 7.60
C ASP A 40 7.37 9.79 6.59
N ALA A 41 7.03 10.43 5.47
CA ALA A 41 6.15 9.89 4.44
C ALA A 41 6.71 8.63 3.75
N ASP A 42 8.03 8.43 3.81
CA ASP A 42 8.69 7.24 3.27
C ASP A 42 8.71 6.06 4.25
N ASP A 43 8.36 6.30 5.52
CA ASP A 43 8.36 5.29 6.57
C ASP A 43 7.00 4.60 6.72
N PHE A 44 7.03 3.28 6.91
CA PHE A 44 5.82 2.51 7.20
C PHE A 44 5.40 2.71 8.67
N ARG A 45 4.54 3.71 8.91
CA ARG A 45 4.03 4.07 10.25
C ARG A 45 2.49 3.96 10.35
N PRO A 46 1.94 2.77 10.64
CA PRO A 46 0.48 2.58 10.71
C PRO A 46 -0.19 3.42 11.82
N ASP A 47 0.51 3.68 12.93
CA ASP A 47 -0.03 4.46 14.06
C ASP A 47 -0.44 5.89 13.69
N ARG A 48 0.05 6.41 12.54
CA ARG A 48 -0.33 7.73 12.01
C ARG A 48 -1.86 7.90 11.90
N TRP A 49 -2.58 6.82 11.59
CA TRP A 49 -4.04 6.85 11.48
C TRP A 49 -4.75 6.97 12.83
N LEU A 50 -4.08 6.63 13.93
CA LEU A 50 -4.63 6.67 15.29
C LEU A 50 -4.28 7.97 16.02
N THR A 51 -3.14 8.58 15.67
CA THR A 51 -2.62 9.76 16.37
C THR A 51 -2.85 11.08 15.64
N ALA A 52 -3.30 11.05 14.38
CA ALA A 52 -3.54 12.27 13.60
C ALA A 52 -4.71 13.07 14.18
N ASP A 53 -4.59 14.40 14.12
CA ASP A 53 -5.73 15.28 14.39
C ASP A 53 -6.79 15.15 13.28
N ALA A 54 -8.00 15.66 13.55
CA ALA A 54 -9.13 15.51 12.64
C ALA A 54 -8.95 16.18 11.28
N GLU A 55 -8.16 17.26 11.17
CA GLU A 55 -7.90 17.93 9.89
C GLU A 55 -6.90 17.14 9.04
N SER A 56 -5.79 16.73 9.66
CA SER A 56 -4.80 15.87 9.04
C SER A 56 -5.43 14.56 8.55
N LEU A 57 -6.27 13.94 9.38
CA LEU A 57 -6.96 12.69 9.02
C LEU A 57 -7.85 12.86 7.78
N ARG A 58 -8.64 13.94 7.69
CA ARG A 58 -9.46 14.23 6.50
C ARG A 58 -8.60 14.39 5.24
N SER A 59 -7.47 15.09 5.35
CA SER A 59 -6.53 15.29 4.23
C SER A 59 -5.92 13.97 3.76
N MET A 60 -5.51 13.13 4.72
CA MET A 60 -4.95 11.80 4.46
C MET A 60 -5.99 10.88 3.81
N GLU A 61 -7.22 10.83 4.32
CA GLU A 61 -8.31 10.03 3.76
C GLU A 61 -8.65 10.47 2.33
N ALA A 62 -8.82 11.78 2.10
CA ALA A 62 -9.11 12.31 0.77
C ALA A 62 -7.99 12.01 -0.23
N THR A 63 -6.73 12.04 0.22
CA THR A 63 -5.57 11.72 -0.61
C THR A 63 -5.48 10.21 -0.87
N LEU A 64 -5.69 9.37 0.15
CA LEU A 64 -5.71 7.91 0.04
C LEU A 64 -6.75 7.43 -0.97
N GLU A 65 -7.94 8.03 -0.96
CA GLU A 65 -9.03 7.70 -1.89
C GLU A 65 -8.63 7.77 -3.37
N LEU A 66 -7.62 8.57 -3.72
CA LEU A 66 -7.09 8.65 -5.08
C LEU A 66 -6.50 7.32 -5.56
N VAL A 67 -6.23 6.34 -4.69
CA VAL A 67 -5.85 4.98 -5.13
C VAL A 67 -6.98 4.32 -5.94
N PHE A 68 -8.23 4.69 -5.66
CA PHE A 68 -9.41 4.25 -6.38
C PHE A 68 -9.86 5.27 -7.44
N GLY A 69 -9.06 6.28 -7.75
CA GLY A 69 -9.45 7.37 -8.64
C GLY A 69 -10.50 8.30 -8.03
N HIS A 70 -11.04 9.22 -8.84
CA HIS A 70 -11.96 10.26 -8.38
C HIS A 70 -13.02 10.62 -9.43
N GLY A 71 -14.14 11.20 -8.97
CA GLY A 71 -15.23 11.68 -9.81
C GLY A 71 -15.87 10.57 -10.66
N LYS A 72 -16.19 10.90 -11.91
CA LYS A 72 -16.86 9.99 -12.85
C LYS A 72 -16.10 8.71 -13.20
N TRP A 73 -14.80 8.66 -12.88
CA TRP A 73 -13.92 7.52 -13.16
C TRP A 73 -13.44 6.82 -11.89
N LYS A 74 -14.16 7.00 -10.78
CA LYS A 74 -13.87 6.28 -9.54
C LYS A 74 -14.05 4.78 -9.76
N CYS A 75 -13.14 3.99 -9.20
CA CYS A 75 -13.12 2.54 -9.31
C CYS A 75 -14.42 1.95 -8.77
N LEU A 76 -15.16 1.26 -9.64
CA LEU A 76 -16.41 0.58 -9.28
C LEU A 76 -16.17 -0.52 -8.24
N GLY A 77 -15.00 -1.17 -8.29
CA GLY A 77 -14.61 -2.26 -7.40
C GLY A 77 -14.17 -1.82 -5.99
N ARG A 78 -14.17 -0.52 -5.66
CA ARG A 78 -13.67 -0.02 -4.36
C ARG A 78 -14.27 -0.77 -3.17
N ASN A 79 -15.59 -0.93 -3.13
CA ASN A 79 -16.25 -1.52 -1.98
C ASN A 79 -15.95 -3.01 -1.84
N VAL A 80 -15.86 -3.73 -2.97
CA VAL A 80 -15.48 -5.15 -2.99
C VAL A 80 -14.04 -5.31 -2.52
N ALA A 81 -13.11 -4.52 -3.08
CA ALA A 81 -11.70 -4.55 -2.68
C ALA A 81 -11.51 -4.26 -1.19
N MET A 82 -12.21 -3.26 -0.64
CA MET A 82 -12.12 -2.96 0.79
C MET A 82 -12.67 -4.08 1.67
N MET A 83 -13.78 -4.70 1.27
CA MET A 83 -14.36 -5.84 1.99
C MET A 83 -13.38 -7.03 2.01
N GLU A 84 -12.82 -7.36 0.85
CA GLU A 84 -11.84 -8.45 0.71
C GLU A 84 -10.58 -8.18 1.52
N LEU A 85 -9.98 -7.00 1.40
CA LEU A 85 -8.78 -6.63 2.14
C LEU A 85 -9.00 -6.69 3.66
N GLN A 86 -10.10 -6.13 4.15
CA GLN A 86 -10.42 -6.14 5.58
C GLN A 86 -10.56 -7.56 6.12
N LYS A 87 -11.25 -8.46 5.40
CA LYS A 87 -11.41 -9.86 5.84
C LYS A 87 -10.12 -10.66 5.69
N LEU A 88 -9.39 -10.45 4.62
CA LEU A 88 -8.13 -11.14 4.33
C LEU A 88 -7.09 -10.84 5.43
N PHE A 89 -6.85 -9.58 5.77
CA PHE A 89 -5.86 -9.23 6.79
C PHE A 89 -6.24 -9.78 8.17
N VAL A 90 -7.51 -9.67 8.57
CA VAL A 90 -7.98 -10.17 9.87
C VAL A 90 -7.81 -11.69 9.94
N GLU A 91 -8.24 -12.45 8.93
CA GLU A 91 -8.15 -13.90 8.98
C GLU A 91 -6.72 -14.43 8.83
N LEU A 92 -5.87 -13.77 8.03
CA LEU A 92 -4.46 -14.14 7.92
C LEU A 92 -3.73 -13.95 9.26
N LEU A 93 -3.84 -12.76 9.86
CA LEU A 93 -3.15 -12.44 11.12
C LEU A 93 -3.70 -13.24 12.32
N ARG A 94 -4.97 -13.65 12.25
CA ARG A 94 -5.59 -14.48 13.30
C ARG A 94 -5.17 -15.94 13.24
N ARG A 95 -4.91 -16.48 12.04
CA ARG A 95 -4.68 -17.91 11.84
C ARG A 95 -3.23 -18.28 11.58
N PHE A 96 -2.39 -17.33 11.18
CA PHE A 96 -1.03 -17.60 10.77
C PHE A 96 -0.04 -16.61 11.35
N ASP A 97 1.12 -17.11 11.78
CA ASP A 97 2.33 -16.31 11.90
C ASP A 97 3.09 -16.36 10.58
N LEU A 98 3.47 -15.20 10.06
CA LEU A 98 3.99 -15.02 8.71
C LEU A 98 5.40 -14.43 8.79
N VAL A 99 6.36 -15.13 8.20
CA VAL A 99 7.78 -14.74 8.23
C VAL A 99 8.34 -14.72 6.81
N LEU A 100 9.07 -13.67 6.45
CA LEU A 100 9.76 -13.56 5.16
C LEU A 100 10.87 -14.60 5.06
N CYS A 101 10.97 -15.26 3.90
CA CYS A 101 12.06 -16.21 3.65
C CYS A 101 13.42 -15.50 3.54
N ASP A 102 13.44 -14.31 2.94
CA ASP A 102 14.64 -13.46 2.82
C ASP A 102 14.27 -12.01 3.16
N PRO A 103 14.64 -11.49 4.34
CA PRO A 103 14.35 -10.12 4.71
C PRO A 103 15.23 -9.09 3.97
N THR A 104 16.38 -9.50 3.43
CA THR A 104 17.31 -8.59 2.74
C THR A 104 16.85 -8.28 1.31
N ARG A 105 16.17 -9.24 0.67
CA ARG A 105 15.59 -9.11 -0.67
C ARG A 105 14.16 -9.62 -0.68
N PRO A 106 13.24 -8.86 -0.05
CA PRO A 106 11.94 -9.41 0.31
C PRO A 106 11.01 -9.62 -0.90
N TRP A 107 11.13 -8.81 -1.95
CA TRP A 107 10.38 -8.96 -3.20
C TRP A 107 11.06 -8.25 -4.37
N LYS A 108 10.63 -8.56 -5.59
CA LYS A 108 10.86 -7.75 -6.79
C LYS A 108 9.63 -6.92 -7.10
N SER A 109 9.81 -5.63 -7.32
CA SER A 109 8.72 -4.71 -7.65
C SER A 109 8.88 -4.12 -9.05
N LEU A 110 7.79 -4.08 -9.80
CA LEU A 110 7.67 -3.41 -11.10
C LEU A 110 6.50 -2.44 -11.03
N ASN A 111 6.63 -1.27 -11.65
CA ASN A 111 5.57 -0.28 -11.71
C ASN A 111 5.20 0.05 -13.16
N TYR A 112 3.93 -0.19 -13.52
CA TYR A 112 3.33 0.23 -14.79
C TYR A 112 2.05 1.05 -14.53
N GLY A 113 2.12 1.95 -13.54
CA GLY A 113 0.95 2.66 -12.99
C GLY A 113 0.26 1.92 -11.83
N ILE A 114 0.53 0.62 -11.67
CA ILE A 114 0.24 -0.19 -10.48
C ILE A 114 1.53 -0.91 -10.10
N PHE A 115 1.76 -1.10 -8.81
CA PHE A 115 2.88 -1.90 -8.31
C PHE A 115 2.54 -3.39 -8.39
N LEU A 116 3.34 -4.11 -9.15
CA LEU A 116 3.33 -5.56 -9.20
C LEU A 116 4.51 -6.06 -8.39
N GLN A 117 4.23 -6.84 -7.36
CA GLN A 117 5.24 -7.46 -6.51
C GLN A 117 5.28 -8.95 -6.81
N SER A 118 6.48 -9.49 -6.97
CA SER A 118 6.73 -10.91 -7.22
C SER A 118 7.89 -11.38 -6.35
N GLN A 119 8.04 -12.70 -6.22
CA GLN A 119 9.09 -13.31 -5.38
C GLN A 119 8.96 -12.92 -3.89
N TYR A 120 7.73 -12.68 -3.43
CA TYR A 120 7.42 -12.39 -2.03
C TYR A 120 7.19 -13.68 -1.24
N TRP A 121 8.26 -14.46 -1.07
CA TRP A 121 8.19 -15.78 -0.46
C TRP A 121 8.10 -15.67 1.07
N MET A 122 7.11 -16.35 1.65
CA MET A 122 6.82 -16.34 3.08
C MET A 122 6.66 -17.76 3.62
N ARG A 123 7.13 -17.99 4.84
CA ARG A 123 6.75 -19.16 5.65
C ARG A 123 5.52 -18.79 6.46
N ALA A 124 4.52 -19.65 6.45
CA ALA A 124 3.29 -19.48 7.22
C ALA A 124 3.16 -20.61 8.24
N TYR A 125 3.05 -20.24 9.51
CA TYR A 125 2.87 -21.18 10.63
C TYR A 125 1.44 -21.06 11.14
N LYS A 126 0.68 -22.16 11.15
CA LYS A 126 -0.69 -22.15 11.65
C LYS A 126 -0.70 -21.92 13.16
N LEU A 127 -1.42 -20.90 13.61
CA LEU A 127 -1.59 -20.60 15.03
C LEU A 127 -2.63 -21.55 15.66
N PRO A 128 -2.44 -21.97 16.92
CA PRO A 128 -3.46 -22.69 17.68
C PRO A 128 -4.73 -21.84 17.82
N VAL A 129 -5.89 -22.49 17.71
CA VAL A 129 -7.21 -21.83 17.67
C VAL A 129 -7.59 -21.17 19.02
N GLU A 130 -6.83 -21.41 20.09
CA GLU A 130 -7.14 -20.99 21.46
C GLU A 130 -5.99 -20.26 22.19
N ALA A 131 -4.98 -19.76 21.47
CA ALA A 131 -3.96 -18.94 22.12
C ALA A 131 -4.54 -17.55 22.46
N SER A 132 -5.16 -17.45 23.63
CA SER A 132 -5.35 -16.17 24.33
C SER A 132 -4.02 -15.42 24.36
N GLY A 133 -4.05 -14.08 24.34
CA GLY A 133 -2.89 -13.23 24.02
C GLY A 133 -1.58 -13.44 24.81
N GLN A 134 -1.59 -14.29 25.84
CA GLN A 134 -0.43 -14.69 26.66
C GLN A 134 0.31 -15.96 26.20
N ASP A 135 -0.29 -16.79 25.34
CA ASP A 135 0.30 -18.08 24.92
C ASP A 135 0.99 -18.01 23.54
N ARG A 136 1.20 -16.79 23.04
CA ARG A 136 1.94 -16.56 21.79
C ARG A 136 3.42 -16.81 22.07
N PRO A 137 4.10 -17.72 21.34
CA PRO A 137 5.52 -17.93 21.53
C PRO A 137 6.27 -16.61 21.34
N GLN A 138 7.04 -16.20 22.35
CA GLN A 138 7.89 -15.03 22.29
C GLN A 138 8.88 -15.25 21.13
N LYS A 139 8.94 -14.32 20.18
CA LYS A 139 9.90 -14.39 19.07
C LYS A 139 11.31 -14.31 19.66
N SER A 140 12.02 -15.44 19.77
CA SER A 140 13.46 -15.44 20.01
C SER A 140 14.15 -15.00 18.72
N GLU A 141 15.03 -14.01 18.82
CA GLU A 141 15.81 -13.48 17.68
C GLU A 141 16.76 -14.53 17.08
N ASP A 142 16.96 -15.67 17.76
CA ASP A 142 17.95 -16.70 17.43
C ASP A 142 17.49 -17.73 16.38
N ALA A 143 16.26 -17.64 15.87
CA ALA A 143 15.72 -18.58 14.89
C ALA A 143 15.64 -17.98 13.48
N LEU A 144 16.69 -17.28 13.03
CA LEU A 144 16.97 -17.17 11.60
C LEU A 144 17.63 -18.49 11.18
N PRO A 145 16.94 -19.43 10.51
CA PRO A 145 17.63 -20.56 9.93
C PRO A 145 18.66 -20.01 8.95
N ALA A 146 19.93 -20.35 9.17
CA ALA A 146 21.01 -20.07 8.24
C ALA A 146 20.50 -20.41 6.83
N VAL A 147 20.40 -19.38 5.98
CA VAL A 147 20.17 -19.56 4.56
C VAL A 147 21.41 -20.29 4.05
N ALA A 148 21.35 -21.61 4.06
CA ALA A 148 22.36 -22.45 3.47
C ALA A 148 22.41 -22.07 1.99
N ALA A 149 23.55 -21.52 1.61
CA ALA A 149 23.96 -21.36 0.24
C ALA A 149 23.88 -22.71 -0.48
N ALA A 150 22.83 -22.89 -1.26
CA ALA A 150 22.75 -23.81 -2.38
C ALA A 150 22.16 -22.95 -3.51
N GLY A 151 22.93 -22.44 -4.46
CA GLY A 151 23.90 -23.16 -5.27
C GLY A 151 23.18 -23.54 -6.57
N LEU A 152 23.42 -22.72 -7.61
CA LEU A 152 22.88 -22.69 -8.98
C LEU A 152 21.71 -21.72 -9.24
#